data_AF-A0A250XP22-F1
#
_entry.id   AF-A0A250XP22-F1
#
_cell.length_a   1.000
_cell.length_b   1.000
_cell.length_c   1.000
_cell.angle_alpha   90.00
_cell.angle_beta   90.00
_cell.angle_gamma   90.00
#
_symmetry.space_group_name_H-M   'P 1'
#
loop_
_entity.id
_entity.type
_entity.pdbx_description
1 polymer ?
#
loop_
_entity_poly.entity_id
_entity_poly.type
_entity_poly.pdbx_seq_one_letter_code
_entity_poly.pdbx_strand_id
1 'polypeptide(L)'
;MVTLMIFECRTIRNTNLGSCNIQQIHPRLCAAMGAAWFCPESGDWDAHTDINDSYVCSPDVDHDMSHPLSHYFISSGHNSYLTSDQLLGASGTSTIIMCLERGCRVIELDCYDGDTSDGPICKHGGTATKPVLFKTCIQAIRDHGFKASPYPVIITLENHTDVKNQVDLVNILRKELGSSLFVPPVPSSGKWLSPSELKGMFLIRTNLKKATEELRSVVYISNSSFKGFKAMSELPHVCSSSVDESKINKISGGLSRMATMMAAMGGRNSMDRNAGNVGNRSSMGRKSKSDRGDRDSGGARDSDTGEKRSASGHHIYHADSLQEVYMYTQKHLMRVYPAGWRMESGNYDPMRAWRLGASIVALNWQGSDKGIWTNEGMFRQNGGCGYIRKPQWMLEGAAENEDLPSPPARHLAVHVYSACYPQGRSCMCAKDDLLVQVEVKGMPMDNNKFKTQYIQDSGRLVVDKTFMFPTLFPELAVLIFVVKDHDVDKDDALGYFSLPLATLSPGKYKLPILNHDGKPAPNAWLKVGLEWQKGPAGEVEGCVPNPVAAP
;
A
#
# COMPACT_ATOMS: atom_id res chain seq x y z
N MET A 1 54.75 14.67 -11.08
CA MET A 1 53.72 14.63 -12.14
C MET A 1 52.30 14.79 -11.60
N VAL A 2 51.89 14.06 -10.54
CA VAL A 2 50.55 14.19 -9.92
C VAL A 2 50.25 15.61 -9.40
N THR A 3 51.25 16.31 -8.85
CA THR A 3 51.06 17.69 -8.36
C THR A 3 50.94 18.73 -9.49
N LEU A 4 51.47 18.44 -10.69
CA LEU A 4 51.32 19.34 -11.85
C LEU A 4 49.91 19.25 -12.48
N MET A 5 49.29 18.07 -12.48
CA MET A 5 47.95 17.87 -13.06
C MET A 5 46.82 18.46 -12.22
N ILE A 6 46.98 18.54 -10.89
CA ILE A 6 46.01 19.21 -10.01
C ILE A 6 45.98 20.73 -10.29
N PHE A 7 47.09 21.30 -10.76
CA PHE A 7 47.19 22.72 -11.09
C PHE A 7 46.49 23.05 -12.42
N GLU A 8 46.63 22.20 -13.46
CA GLU A 8 45.96 22.39 -14.76
C GLU A 8 44.44 22.21 -14.71
N CYS A 9 43.92 21.25 -13.92
CA CYS A 9 42.47 21.07 -13.77
C CYS A 9 41.78 22.25 -13.08
N ARG A 10 42.48 23.02 -12.23
CA ARG A 10 41.95 24.26 -11.65
C ARG A 10 41.92 25.41 -12.65
N THR A 11 42.83 25.44 -13.64
CA THR A 11 42.87 26.51 -14.66
C THR A 11 41.76 26.34 -15.70
N ILE A 12 41.35 25.10 -16.00
CA ILE A 12 40.29 24.81 -16.99
C ILE A 12 38.89 25.23 -16.49
N ARG A 13 38.65 25.32 -15.17
CA ARG A 13 37.37 25.79 -14.61
C ARG A 13 37.07 27.27 -14.85
N ASN A 14 38.04 28.07 -15.32
CA ASN A 14 37.89 29.53 -15.46
C ASN A 14 38.02 30.05 -16.90
N THR A 15 37.95 29.19 -17.93
CA THR A 15 37.94 29.67 -19.32
C THR A 15 36.66 29.25 -20.04
N ASN A 16 35.89 30.25 -20.49
CA ASN A 16 34.83 30.10 -21.47
C ASN A 16 35.48 29.68 -22.81
N LEU A 17 35.59 28.37 -23.03
CA LEU A 17 36.04 27.83 -24.32
C LEU A 17 34.82 27.33 -25.08
N GLY A 18 34.38 28.17 -26.02
CA GLY A 18 33.48 27.78 -27.08
C GLY A 18 34.10 26.67 -27.94
N SER A 19 33.26 25.72 -28.33
CA SER A 19 33.43 24.81 -29.47
C SER A 19 34.85 24.24 -29.68
N CYS A 20 35.35 23.42 -28.75
CA CYS A 20 36.47 22.53 -29.04
C CYS A 20 36.10 21.09 -28.68
N ASN A 21 36.34 20.19 -29.63
CA ASN A 21 35.73 18.87 -29.74
C ASN A 21 36.31 17.88 -28.69
N ILE A 22 35.77 17.90 -27.47
CA ILE A 22 36.16 17.05 -26.33
C ILE A 22 36.02 15.54 -26.61
N GLN A 23 35.28 15.14 -27.65
CA GLN A 23 35.07 13.73 -28.01
C GLN A 23 36.28 13.03 -28.65
N GLN A 24 37.27 13.75 -29.16
CA GLN A 24 38.41 13.12 -29.87
C GLN A 24 39.64 12.84 -28.98
N ILE A 25 39.77 13.51 -27.83
CA ILE A 25 40.93 13.32 -26.93
C ILE A 25 40.68 12.19 -25.91
N HIS A 26 39.42 11.92 -25.59
CA HIS A 26 38.99 10.96 -24.58
C HIS A 26 39.36 9.47 -24.85
N PRO A 27 39.26 8.93 -26.09
CA PRO A 27 39.52 7.50 -26.32
C PRO A 27 41.01 7.12 -26.16
N ARG A 28 41.92 8.04 -26.51
CA ARG A 28 43.37 7.78 -26.48
C ARG A 28 43.95 7.85 -25.07
N LEU A 29 43.39 8.69 -24.20
CA LEU A 29 43.77 8.72 -22.78
C LEU A 29 43.22 7.51 -22.01
N CYS A 30 41.99 7.07 -22.29
CA CYS A 30 41.43 5.85 -21.68
C CYS A 30 42.20 4.58 -22.10
N ALA A 31 42.66 4.49 -23.35
CA ALA A 31 43.44 3.35 -23.84
C ALA A 31 44.84 3.25 -23.18
N ALA A 32 45.48 4.40 -22.90
CA ALA A 32 46.81 4.43 -22.26
C ALA A 32 46.78 4.17 -20.74
N MET A 33 45.62 4.28 -20.09
CA MET A 33 45.42 4.03 -18.65
C MET A 33 44.74 2.66 -18.36
N GLY A 34 44.61 1.82 -19.38
CA GLY A 34 43.75 0.63 -19.44
C GLY A 34 44.03 -0.55 -18.51
N ALA A 35 44.79 -0.38 -17.42
CA ALA A 35 44.98 -1.43 -16.41
C ALA A 35 44.63 -1.01 -14.97
N ALA A 36 44.39 0.28 -14.69
CA ALA A 36 44.14 0.77 -13.34
C ALA A 36 42.75 1.42 -13.13
N TRP A 37 41.97 1.59 -14.20
CA TRP A 37 40.66 2.24 -14.18
C TRP A 37 39.67 1.47 -15.05
N PHE A 38 39.38 0.23 -14.64
CA PHE A 38 38.28 -0.55 -15.21
C PHE A 38 36.98 0.16 -14.82
N CYS A 39 36.25 0.74 -15.77
CA CYS A 39 34.87 1.16 -15.55
C CYS A 39 34.03 -0.13 -15.49
N PRO A 40 33.53 -0.57 -14.32
CA PRO A 40 32.93 -1.90 -14.22
C PRO A 40 31.66 -2.01 -15.04
N GLU A 41 31.02 -0.87 -15.42
CA GLU A 41 29.79 -0.77 -16.20
C GLU A 41 29.78 -1.54 -17.53
N SER A 42 30.95 -1.77 -18.15
CA SER A 42 31.09 -2.54 -19.39
C SER A 42 31.82 -3.87 -19.14
N GLY A 43 31.06 -4.97 -19.00
CA GLY A 43 31.60 -6.32 -18.88
C GLY A 43 30.50 -7.38 -19.04
N ASP A 44 30.88 -8.58 -19.47
CA ASP A 44 29.98 -9.72 -19.70
C ASP A 44 29.70 -10.48 -18.38
N TRP A 45 29.15 -9.74 -17.39
CA TRP A 45 28.92 -10.26 -16.03
C TRP A 45 27.54 -10.90 -15.85
N ASP A 46 26.59 -10.55 -16.71
CA ASP A 46 25.22 -11.05 -16.66
C ASP A 46 25.06 -12.18 -17.68
N ALA A 47 24.99 -13.43 -17.21
CA ALA A 47 24.88 -14.60 -18.07
C ALA A 47 23.55 -14.67 -18.86
N HIS A 48 22.57 -13.84 -18.51
CA HIS A 48 21.23 -13.84 -19.08
C HIS A 48 20.96 -12.60 -19.93
N THR A 49 21.94 -12.17 -20.74
CA THR A 49 21.83 -11.00 -21.64
C THR A 49 20.65 -11.09 -22.61
N ASP A 50 20.11 -12.28 -22.87
CA ASP A 50 18.93 -12.58 -23.68
C ASP A 50 17.61 -12.09 -23.05
N ILE A 51 17.51 -12.05 -21.72
CA ILE A 51 16.29 -11.61 -21.03
C ILE A 51 16.17 -10.08 -21.07
N ASN A 52 15.40 -9.56 -22.03
CA ASN A 52 15.17 -8.10 -22.18
C ASN A 52 13.70 -7.70 -22.25
N ASP A 53 12.78 -8.66 -22.31
CA ASP A 53 11.35 -8.37 -22.39
C ASP A 53 10.88 -7.65 -21.12
N SER A 54 10.18 -6.53 -21.30
CA SER A 54 9.57 -5.81 -20.18
C SER A 54 8.28 -6.50 -19.78
N TYR A 55 7.99 -6.55 -18.48
CA TYR A 55 6.67 -6.98 -18.02
C TYR A 55 5.65 -5.88 -18.34
N VAL A 56 4.62 -6.21 -19.11
CA VAL A 56 3.52 -5.30 -19.47
C VAL A 56 2.24 -5.84 -18.85
N CYS A 57 1.64 -5.08 -17.93
CA CYS A 57 0.29 -5.37 -17.47
C CYS A 57 -0.72 -5.09 -18.59
N SER A 58 -1.81 -5.85 -18.65
CA SER A 58 -2.93 -5.56 -19.57
C SER A 58 -3.35 -4.09 -19.41
N PRO A 59 -3.37 -3.28 -20.48
CA PRO A 59 -3.89 -1.92 -20.45
C PRO A 59 -5.43 -1.89 -20.44
N ASP A 60 -6.07 -3.04 -20.70
CA ASP A 60 -7.50 -3.15 -20.87
C ASP A 60 -8.22 -3.32 -19.52
N VAL A 61 -9.45 -2.80 -19.48
CA VAL A 61 -10.34 -2.93 -18.33
C VAL A 61 -11.14 -4.23 -18.50
N ASP A 62 -10.62 -5.28 -17.87
CA ASP A 62 -11.11 -6.66 -18.03
C ASP A 62 -12.20 -7.06 -17.02
N HIS A 63 -12.35 -6.30 -15.94
CA HIS A 63 -13.38 -6.59 -14.94
C HIS A 63 -14.73 -6.03 -15.40
N ASP A 64 -15.82 -6.69 -15.04
CA ASP A 64 -17.16 -6.11 -15.23
C ASP A 64 -17.32 -4.88 -14.33
N MET A 65 -17.52 -3.73 -14.95
CA MET A 65 -17.62 -2.41 -14.32
C MET A 65 -19.07 -1.94 -14.12
N SER A 66 -20.06 -2.84 -14.29
CA SER A 66 -21.49 -2.57 -14.16
C SER A 66 -22.09 -2.92 -12.78
N HIS A 67 -21.29 -3.45 -11.86
CA HIS A 67 -21.74 -3.74 -10.50
C HIS A 67 -21.77 -2.48 -9.60
N PRO A 68 -22.51 -2.52 -8.48
CA PRO A 68 -22.48 -1.48 -7.45
C PRO A 68 -21.08 -1.00 -7.08
N LEU A 69 -20.90 0.32 -6.87
CA LEU A 69 -19.62 0.90 -6.43
C LEU A 69 -19.01 0.22 -5.19
N SER A 70 -19.83 -0.29 -4.27
CA SER A 70 -19.40 -1.04 -3.09
C SER A 70 -18.70 -2.37 -3.41
N HIS A 71 -18.87 -2.91 -4.61
CA HIS A 71 -18.28 -4.19 -5.03
C HIS A 71 -16.81 -4.05 -5.50
N TYR A 72 -16.22 -2.87 -5.39
CA TYR A 72 -14.85 -2.61 -5.84
C TYR A 72 -13.96 -2.19 -4.67
N PHE A 73 -12.69 -2.59 -4.74
CA PHE A 73 -11.59 -1.88 -4.11
C PHE A 73 -11.26 -0.64 -4.96
N ILE A 74 -10.97 0.47 -4.29
CA ILE A 74 -10.80 1.77 -4.92
C ILE A 74 -9.47 2.36 -4.45
N SER A 75 -8.59 2.69 -5.40
CA SER A 75 -7.29 3.30 -5.11
C SER A 75 -7.50 4.65 -4.43
N SER A 76 -6.94 4.82 -3.22
CA SER A 76 -7.36 5.90 -2.32
C SER A 76 -6.21 6.64 -1.65
N GLY A 77 -6.29 7.97 -1.65
CA GLY A 77 -5.37 8.86 -0.94
C GLY A 77 -5.94 9.31 0.41
N HIS A 78 -5.06 9.45 1.41
CA HIS A 78 -5.31 10.12 2.68
C HIS A 78 -4.61 11.49 2.66
N ASN A 79 -5.28 12.53 3.19
CA ASN A 79 -4.74 13.89 3.28
C ASN A 79 -4.02 14.33 2.00
N SER A 80 -4.68 14.16 0.86
CA SER A 80 -4.04 14.19 -0.46
C SER A 80 -3.47 15.56 -0.85
N TYR A 81 -3.80 16.59 -0.08
CA TYR A 81 -3.27 17.95 -0.20
C TYR A 81 -1.89 18.11 0.47
N LEU A 82 -1.42 17.17 1.29
CA LEU A 82 -0.10 17.24 1.92
C LEU A 82 1.01 16.81 0.96
N THR A 83 2.10 17.59 0.90
CA THR A 83 3.27 17.28 0.05
C THR A 83 4.43 16.67 0.83
N SER A 84 4.34 16.56 2.16
CA SER A 84 5.37 15.94 3.01
C SER A 84 4.78 15.37 4.33
N ASP A 85 5.39 15.63 5.48
CA ASP A 85 4.94 15.16 6.79
C ASP A 85 3.60 15.79 7.24
N GLN A 86 2.96 15.19 8.25
CA GLN A 86 1.66 15.62 8.76
C GLN A 86 1.72 16.89 9.63
N LEU A 87 2.89 17.39 10.04
CA LEU A 87 3.02 18.38 11.12
C LEU A 87 3.50 19.75 10.66
N LEU A 88 4.51 19.77 9.79
CA LEU A 88 5.26 20.95 9.34
C LEU A 88 5.25 21.06 7.81
N GLY A 89 4.76 20.04 7.11
CA GLY A 89 4.74 19.96 5.66
C GLY A 89 3.93 21.04 4.97
N ALA A 90 4.29 21.35 3.73
CA ALA A 90 3.49 22.22 2.87
C ALA A 90 2.24 21.47 2.38
N SER A 91 1.13 22.19 2.23
CA SER A 91 0.00 21.72 1.44
C SER A 91 0.10 22.26 0.02
N GLY A 92 -0.34 21.48 -0.96
CA GLY A 92 -0.30 21.84 -2.36
C GLY A 92 -1.05 20.84 -3.25
N THR A 93 -1.01 21.09 -4.55
CA THR A 93 -1.70 20.27 -5.55
C THR A 93 -0.83 19.17 -6.15
N SER A 94 0.49 19.17 -5.92
CA SER A 94 1.41 18.20 -6.51
C SER A 94 1.07 16.76 -6.14
N THR A 95 0.76 16.49 -4.86
CA THR A 95 0.34 15.17 -4.39
C THR A 95 -1.02 14.77 -4.96
N ILE A 96 -1.98 15.71 -5.06
CA ILE A 96 -3.29 15.47 -5.71
C ILE A 96 -3.09 15.04 -7.16
N ILE A 97 -2.27 15.80 -7.92
CA ILE A 97 -1.96 15.53 -9.32
C ILE A 97 -1.30 14.16 -9.46
N MET A 98 -0.27 13.90 -8.65
CA MET A 98 0.45 12.62 -8.64
C MET A 98 -0.49 11.45 -8.34
N CYS A 99 -1.36 11.56 -7.33
CA CYS A 99 -2.36 10.55 -7.02
C CYS A 99 -3.23 10.25 -8.26
N LEU A 100 -3.84 11.28 -8.86
CA LEU A 100 -4.78 11.11 -9.97
C LEU A 100 -4.11 10.56 -11.23
N GLU A 101 -2.92 11.05 -11.58
CA GLU A 101 -2.16 10.58 -12.75
C GLU A 101 -1.59 9.18 -12.55
N ARG A 102 -1.48 8.70 -11.31
CA ARG A 102 -1.10 7.31 -10.96
C ARG A 102 -2.33 6.42 -10.66
N GLY A 103 -3.52 6.81 -11.13
CA GLY A 103 -4.73 6.00 -11.09
C GLY A 103 -5.50 6.02 -9.75
N CYS A 104 -5.12 6.85 -8.78
CA CYS A 104 -5.90 7.04 -7.55
C CYS A 104 -7.26 7.65 -7.86
N ARG A 105 -8.34 7.15 -7.22
CA ARG A 105 -9.74 7.53 -7.48
C ARG A 105 -10.44 8.13 -6.26
N VAL A 106 -9.80 8.17 -5.09
CA VAL A 106 -10.32 8.88 -3.90
C VAL A 106 -9.31 9.92 -3.45
N ILE A 107 -9.74 11.19 -3.42
CA ILE A 107 -8.94 12.33 -2.95
C ILE A 107 -9.60 12.89 -1.70
N GLU A 108 -8.82 13.13 -0.66
CA GLU A 108 -9.30 13.70 0.61
C GLU A 108 -8.85 15.15 0.78
N LEU A 109 -9.79 16.00 1.20
CA LEU A 109 -9.60 17.43 1.45
C LEU A 109 -10.20 17.80 2.81
N ASP A 110 -9.36 18.30 3.71
CA ASP A 110 -9.77 18.78 5.03
C ASP A 110 -10.14 20.25 4.94
N CYS A 111 -11.44 20.53 4.89
CA CYS A 111 -11.95 21.84 4.55
C CYS A 111 -12.11 22.70 5.82
N TYR A 112 -11.47 23.87 5.83
CA TYR A 112 -11.53 24.86 6.90
C TYR A 112 -11.94 26.22 6.35
N ASP A 113 -12.44 27.07 7.24
CA ASP A 113 -12.78 28.45 6.92
C ASP A 113 -11.53 29.21 6.45
N GLY A 114 -11.70 30.03 5.41
CA GLY A 114 -10.67 30.97 4.97
C GLY A 114 -10.77 32.30 5.71
N ASP A 115 -9.63 32.84 6.12
CA ASP A 115 -9.55 34.14 6.80
C ASP A 115 -9.66 35.34 5.84
N THR A 116 -9.66 35.10 4.52
CA THR A 116 -9.66 36.12 3.46
C THR A 116 -10.90 36.05 2.56
N SER A 117 -11.04 37.02 1.64
CA SER A 117 -12.06 37.00 0.58
C SER A 117 -11.90 35.87 -0.45
N ASP A 118 -10.83 35.07 -0.36
CA ASP A 118 -10.48 34.05 -1.37
C ASP A 118 -11.23 32.72 -1.17
N GLY A 119 -11.98 32.60 -0.08
CA GLY A 119 -12.86 31.46 0.23
C GLY A 119 -12.19 30.36 1.07
N PRO A 120 -12.83 29.18 1.15
CA PRO A 120 -12.38 28.10 2.03
C PRO A 120 -11.02 27.53 1.64
N ILE A 121 -10.33 26.95 2.63
CA ILE A 121 -8.97 26.41 2.52
C ILE A 121 -8.94 24.91 2.88
N CYS A 122 -7.89 24.24 2.43
CA CYS A 122 -7.49 22.92 2.89
C CYS A 122 -6.23 22.99 3.75
N LYS A 123 -6.25 22.35 4.91
CA LYS A 123 -5.10 22.23 5.82
C LYS A 123 -5.30 21.08 6.80
N HIS A 124 -4.22 20.61 7.40
CA HIS A 124 -4.31 19.64 8.48
C HIS A 124 -4.57 20.37 9.82
N GLY A 125 -5.76 20.19 10.38
CA GLY A 125 -6.20 20.90 11.59
C GLY A 125 -5.28 20.68 12.80
N GLY A 126 -5.05 21.74 13.57
CA GLY A 126 -4.21 21.66 14.78
C GLY A 126 -2.70 21.52 14.50
N THR A 127 -2.26 21.73 13.26
CA THR A 127 -0.85 21.66 12.85
C THR A 127 -0.37 22.99 12.24
N ALA A 128 0.94 23.11 11.99
CA ALA A 128 1.55 24.29 11.39
C ALA A 128 1.64 24.20 9.84
N THR A 129 0.89 23.27 9.24
CA THR A 129 0.87 23.09 7.77
C THR A 129 0.37 24.36 7.08
N LYS A 130 1.05 24.75 5.99
CA LYS A 130 0.61 25.90 5.19
C LYS A 130 -0.68 25.52 4.45
N PRO A 131 -1.76 26.32 4.53
CA PRO A 131 -3.00 26.00 3.85
C PRO A 131 -2.89 26.19 2.34
N VAL A 132 -3.76 25.51 1.60
CA VAL A 132 -3.99 25.69 0.16
C VAL A 132 -5.45 26.05 -0.08
N LEU A 133 -5.75 26.90 -1.06
CA LEU A 133 -7.15 27.23 -1.37
C LEU A 133 -7.91 25.99 -1.85
N PHE A 134 -9.13 25.78 -1.33
CA PHE A 134 -9.99 24.68 -1.75
C PHE A 134 -10.23 24.71 -3.27
N LYS A 135 -10.48 25.92 -3.81
CA LYS A 135 -10.63 26.14 -5.25
C LYS A 135 -9.45 25.60 -6.06
N THR A 136 -8.22 25.84 -5.61
CA THR A 136 -7.01 25.37 -6.29
C THR A 136 -6.91 23.84 -6.27
N CYS A 137 -7.31 23.20 -5.17
CA CYS A 137 -7.42 21.73 -5.10
C CYS A 137 -8.47 21.20 -6.10
N ILE A 138 -9.66 21.80 -6.16
CA ILE A 138 -10.73 21.38 -7.08
C ILE A 138 -10.31 21.56 -8.55
N GLN A 139 -9.58 22.62 -8.89
CA GLN A 139 -9.03 22.82 -10.24
C GLN A 139 -8.03 21.72 -10.62
N ALA A 140 -7.11 21.36 -9.73
CA ALA A 140 -6.20 20.25 -9.96
C ALA A 140 -6.96 18.91 -10.12
N ILE A 141 -8.01 18.68 -9.33
CA ILE A 141 -8.85 17.48 -9.45
C ILE A 141 -9.58 17.46 -10.79
N ARG A 142 -10.13 18.59 -11.25
CA ARG A 142 -10.78 18.71 -12.56
C ARG A 142 -9.82 18.37 -13.70
N ASP A 143 -8.64 19.00 -13.69
CA ASP A 143 -7.72 18.96 -14.84
C ASP A 143 -7.00 17.60 -14.96
N HIS A 144 -6.88 16.86 -13.85
CA HIS A 144 -6.15 15.57 -13.82
C HIS A 144 -7.05 14.37 -13.52
N GLY A 145 -8.29 14.60 -13.08
CA GLY A 145 -9.21 13.60 -12.57
C GLY A 145 -9.38 12.40 -13.49
N PHE A 146 -9.49 12.63 -14.80
CA PHE A 146 -9.78 11.58 -15.77
C PHE A 146 -8.61 11.25 -16.73
N LYS A 147 -7.39 11.74 -16.44
CA LYS A 147 -6.23 11.50 -17.31
C LYS A 147 -5.79 10.03 -17.33
N ALA A 148 -5.73 9.39 -16.16
CA ALA A 148 -5.30 8.01 -16.03
C ALA A 148 -6.45 6.99 -16.18
N SER A 149 -7.69 7.43 -15.96
CA SER A 149 -8.86 6.55 -15.92
C SER A 149 -10.15 7.34 -16.15
N PRO A 150 -11.10 6.83 -16.97
CA PRO A 150 -12.39 7.48 -17.19
C PRO A 150 -13.40 7.24 -16.05
N TYR A 151 -13.08 6.35 -15.11
CA TYR A 151 -13.97 5.99 -14.00
C TYR A 151 -14.04 7.10 -12.94
N PRO A 152 -15.13 7.14 -12.15
CA PRO A 152 -15.41 8.27 -11.25
C PRO A 152 -14.27 8.58 -10.28
N VAL A 153 -14.23 9.84 -9.84
CA VAL A 153 -13.34 10.29 -8.76
C VAL A 153 -14.18 10.70 -7.56
N ILE A 154 -13.91 10.10 -6.39
CA ILE A 154 -14.56 10.45 -5.13
C ILE A 154 -13.75 11.52 -4.43
N ILE A 155 -14.37 12.67 -4.18
CA ILE A 155 -13.81 13.76 -3.38
C ILE A 155 -14.38 13.64 -1.97
N THR A 156 -13.54 13.19 -1.03
CA THR A 156 -13.87 13.15 0.39
C THR A 156 -13.62 14.52 1.01
N LEU A 157 -14.66 15.12 1.57
CA LEU A 157 -14.58 16.39 2.31
C LEU A 157 -14.65 16.09 3.80
N GLU A 158 -13.55 16.36 4.53
CA GLU A 158 -13.59 16.46 5.98
C GLU A 158 -14.01 17.89 6.34
N ASN A 159 -15.31 18.09 6.57
CA ASN A 159 -15.89 19.41 6.69
C ASN A 159 -15.77 19.99 8.12
N HIS A 160 -14.93 21.01 8.27
CA HIS A 160 -14.80 21.82 9.50
C HIS A 160 -15.27 23.27 9.30
N THR A 161 -15.98 23.55 8.21
CA THR A 161 -16.37 24.91 7.81
C THR A 161 -17.69 25.39 8.42
N ASP A 162 -17.81 26.69 8.60
CA ASP A 162 -19.03 27.39 8.97
C ASP A 162 -20.06 27.41 7.83
N VAL A 163 -21.27 27.92 8.12
CA VAL A 163 -22.38 27.94 7.15
C VAL A 163 -22.02 28.69 5.87
N LYS A 164 -21.32 29.83 5.99
CA LYS A 164 -20.95 30.65 4.84
C LYS A 164 -19.95 29.92 3.95
N ASN A 165 -18.89 29.37 4.55
CA ASN A 165 -17.86 28.64 3.83
C ASN A 165 -18.42 27.34 3.22
N GLN A 166 -19.42 26.69 3.83
CA GLN A 166 -20.11 25.55 3.20
C GLN A 166 -20.83 25.93 1.91
N VAL A 167 -21.48 27.10 1.88
CA VAL A 167 -22.07 27.63 0.63
C VAL A 167 -20.98 27.89 -0.40
N ASP A 168 -19.84 28.46 0.02
CA ASP A 168 -18.71 28.72 -0.87
C ASP A 168 -18.07 27.42 -1.41
N LEU A 169 -17.95 26.36 -0.60
CA LEU A 169 -17.50 25.04 -1.05
C LEU A 169 -18.39 24.53 -2.19
N VAL A 170 -19.71 24.60 -2.03
CA VAL A 170 -20.68 24.14 -3.05
C VAL A 170 -20.62 24.99 -4.31
N ASN A 171 -20.49 26.32 -4.17
CA ASN A 171 -20.33 27.24 -5.28
C ASN A 171 -19.07 26.92 -6.09
N ILE A 172 -17.95 26.66 -5.41
CA ILE A 172 -16.68 26.27 -6.05
C ILE A 172 -16.83 24.93 -6.76
N LEU A 173 -17.42 23.92 -6.10
CA LEU A 173 -17.63 22.59 -6.71
C LEU A 173 -18.47 22.71 -7.99
N ARG A 174 -19.62 23.39 -7.93
CA ARG A 174 -20.50 23.57 -9.09
C ARG A 174 -19.82 24.36 -10.21
N LYS A 175 -19.10 25.43 -9.86
CA LYS A 175 -18.42 26.28 -10.84
C LYS A 175 -17.27 25.57 -11.54
N GLU A 176 -16.38 24.94 -10.78
CA GLU A 176 -15.15 24.37 -11.34
C GLU A 176 -15.42 23.01 -11.98
N LEU A 177 -16.27 22.16 -11.41
CA LEU A 177 -16.54 20.80 -11.93
C LEU A 177 -17.70 20.76 -12.95
N GLY A 178 -18.58 21.76 -12.94
CA GLY A 178 -19.65 21.92 -13.93
C GLY A 178 -20.54 20.68 -14.05
N SER A 179 -20.78 20.24 -15.28
CA SER A 179 -21.59 19.04 -15.58
C SER A 179 -20.94 17.73 -15.17
N SER A 180 -19.66 17.73 -14.79
CA SER A 180 -18.95 16.54 -14.31
C SER A 180 -19.14 16.34 -12.81
N LEU A 181 -19.74 17.29 -12.07
CA LEU A 181 -20.15 17.08 -10.68
C LEU A 181 -21.44 16.24 -10.66
N PHE A 182 -21.38 15.05 -10.06
CA PHE A 182 -22.57 14.25 -9.87
C PHE A 182 -23.45 14.84 -8.76
N VAL A 183 -24.68 15.18 -9.13
CA VAL A 183 -25.72 15.65 -8.20
C VAL A 183 -26.76 14.53 -8.07
N PRO A 184 -26.94 13.92 -6.88
CA PRO A 184 -27.87 12.81 -6.72
C PRO A 184 -29.32 13.27 -6.94
N PRO A 185 -30.18 12.43 -7.56
CA PRO A 185 -31.59 12.75 -7.74
C PRO A 185 -32.32 12.82 -6.38
N VAL A 186 -33.38 13.64 -6.34
CA VAL A 186 -34.26 13.76 -5.17
C VAL A 186 -35.67 13.30 -5.57
N PRO A 187 -36.24 12.24 -4.95
CA PRO A 187 -35.65 11.43 -3.88
C PRO A 187 -34.52 10.52 -4.39
N SER A 188 -33.59 10.16 -3.51
CA SER A 188 -32.50 9.22 -3.83
C SER A 188 -33.06 7.84 -4.14
N SER A 189 -32.45 7.15 -5.11
CA SER A 189 -32.79 5.76 -5.46
C SER A 189 -32.50 4.77 -4.32
N GLY A 190 -31.66 5.16 -3.35
CA GLY A 190 -31.17 4.28 -2.31
C GLY A 190 -30.29 3.13 -2.82
N LYS A 191 -29.85 3.19 -4.09
CA LYS A 191 -29.03 2.15 -4.75
C LYS A 191 -27.70 2.72 -5.23
N TRP A 192 -26.66 1.89 -5.14
CA TRP A 192 -25.36 2.22 -5.72
C TRP A 192 -25.47 2.23 -7.24
N LEU A 193 -24.94 3.30 -7.84
CA LEU A 193 -24.58 3.31 -9.25
C LEU A 193 -23.24 2.61 -9.42
N SER A 194 -23.02 2.07 -10.60
CA SER A 194 -21.78 1.39 -10.98
C SER A 194 -20.70 2.38 -11.41
N PRO A 195 -19.41 1.98 -11.39
CA PRO A 195 -18.35 2.77 -11.99
C PRO A 195 -18.63 3.14 -13.46
N SER A 196 -19.26 2.24 -14.23
CA SER A 196 -19.63 2.50 -15.63
C SER A 196 -20.69 3.58 -15.79
N GLU A 197 -21.73 3.58 -14.96
CA GLU A 197 -22.78 4.63 -14.97
C GLU A 197 -22.25 5.99 -14.54
N LEU A 198 -21.16 6.02 -13.78
CA LEU A 198 -20.54 7.22 -13.21
C LEU A 198 -19.26 7.65 -13.95
N LYS A 199 -19.01 7.15 -15.16
CA LYS A 199 -17.83 7.56 -15.95
C LYS A 199 -17.79 9.08 -16.15
N GLY A 200 -16.61 9.66 -15.97
CA GLY A 200 -16.38 11.10 -16.08
C GLY A 200 -16.99 11.95 -14.96
N MET A 201 -17.48 11.32 -13.89
CA MET A 201 -18.15 12.04 -12.79
C MET A 201 -17.27 12.19 -11.55
N PHE A 202 -17.37 13.34 -10.91
CA PHE A 202 -16.85 13.64 -9.57
C PHE A 202 -17.96 13.44 -8.54
N LEU A 203 -17.70 12.62 -7.53
CA LEU A 203 -18.67 12.27 -6.49
C LEU A 203 -18.26 12.90 -5.16
N ILE A 204 -19.17 13.56 -4.46
CA ILE A 204 -18.88 14.12 -3.15
C ILE A 204 -19.22 13.13 -2.05
N ARG A 205 -18.25 12.91 -1.15
CA ARG A 205 -18.38 12.12 0.07
C ARG A 205 -18.13 12.99 1.29
N THR A 206 -19.07 13.07 2.23
CA THR A 206 -18.87 13.83 3.48
C THR A 206 -19.80 13.37 4.61
N ASN A 207 -19.53 13.83 5.83
CA ASN A 207 -20.39 13.61 6.99
C ASN A 207 -21.52 14.64 7.04
N LEU A 208 -22.77 14.17 7.08
CA LEU A 208 -23.95 15.04 6.97
C LEU A 208 -24.37 15.71 8.30
N LYS A 209 -23.73 15.39 9.43
CA LYS A 209 -24.12 15.93 10.76
C LYS A 209 -24.05 17.45 10.85
N LYS A 210 -23.04 18.06 10.23
CA LYS A 210 -22.82 19.52 10.21
C LYS A 210 -23.10 20.16 8.84
N ALA A 211 -23.63 19.39 7.88
CA ALA A 211 -23.86 19.86 6.52
C ALA A 211 -25.09 20.77 6.43
N THR A 212 -24.97 21.90 5.74
CA THR A 212 -26.13 22.72 5.32
C THR A 212 -26.93 22.00 4.23
N GLU A 213 -28.10 22.54 3.89
CA GLU A 213 -28.91 21.99 2.80
C GLU A 213 -28.20 22.10 1.44
N GLU A 214 -27.48 23.20 1.23
CA GLU A 214 -26.69 23.42 0.03
C GLU A 214 -25.60 22.36 -0.11
N LEU A 215 -24.87 22.05 0.98
CA LEU A 215 -23.86 20.99 0.96
C LEU A 215 -24.49 19.62 0.75
N ARG A 216 -25.60 19.32 1.42
CA ARG A 216 -26.35 18.06 1.21
C ARG A 216 -26.77 17.86 -0.24
N SER A 217 -27.11 18.92 -0.95
CA SER A 217 -27.58 18.86 -2.34
C SER A 217 -26.58 18.24 -3.32
N VAL A 218 -25.28 18.25 -3.00
CA VAL A 218 -24.22 17.69 -3.88
C VAL A 218 -23.61 16.40 -3.34
N VAL A 219 -24.02 15.92 -2.17
CA VAL A 219 -23.42 14.76 -1.51
C VAL A 219 -24.09 13.47 -1.98
N TYR A 220 -23.34 12.65 -2.72
CA TYR A 220 -23.78 11.32 -3.11
C TYR A 220 -23.53 10.28 -2.01
N ILE A 221 -22.37 10.35 -1.35
CA ILE A 221 -21.92 9.34 -0.39
C ILE A 221 -21.89 9.94 1.01
N SER A 222 -22.90 9.62 1.81
CA SER A 222 -22.89 9.99 3.23
C SER A 222 -21.82 9.20 4.00
N ASN A 223 -21.10 9.85 4.91
CA ASN A 223 -20.07 9.24 5.74
C ASN A 223 -20.43 9.30 7.23
N SER A 224 -20.18 8.19 7.93
CA SER A 224 -20.28 8.08 9.38
C SER A 224 -19.01 7.46 9.96
N SER A 225 -18.75 7.71 11.25
CA SER A 225 -17.72 6.95 11.98
C SER A 225 -18.22 5.52 12.19
N PHE A 226 -17.35 4.53 12.00
CA PHE A 226 -17.71 3.14 12.28
C PHE A 226 -17.97 2.93 13.78
N LYS A 227 -19.16 2.42 14.12
CA LYS A 227 -19.64 2.22 15.50
C LYS A 227 -19.98 0.76 15.84
N GLY A 228 -19.57 -0.19 15.00
CA GLY A 228 -19.93 -1.60 15.11
C GLY A 228 -21.06 -2.00 14.16
N PHE A 229 -21.11 -3.28 13.75
CA PHE A 229 -21.96 -3.76 12.67
C PHE A 229 -23.46 -3.50 12.88
N LYS A 230 -23.96 -3.66 14.11
CA LYS A 230 -25.36 -3.35 14.45
C LYS A 230 -25.76 -1.89 14.14
N ALA A 231 -24.93 -0.93 14.54
CA ALA A 231 -25.20 0.48 14.26
C ALA A 231 -25.08 0.79 12.75
N MET A 232 -24.26 0.02 12.04
CA MET A 232 -24.04 0.18 10.62
C MET A 232 -25.14 -0.44 9.76
N SER A 233 -25.78 -1.53 10.20
CA SER A 233 -26.92 -2.16 9.51
C SER A 233 -28.18 -1.29 9.47
N GLU A 234 -28.27 -0.28 10.35
CA GLU A 234 -29.38 0.68 10.39
C GLU A 234 -29.18 1.85 9.39
N LEU A 235 -28.01 1.96 8.76
CA LEU A 235 -27.73 3.03 7.82
C LEU A 235 -28.30 2.75 6.41
N PRO A 236 -28.55 3.81 5.61
CA PRO A 236 -28.94 3.66 4.22
C PRO A 236 -27.93 2.82 3.44
N HIS A 237 -28.42 2.08 2.44
CA HIS A 237 -27.58 1.21 1.61
C HIS A 237 -26.44 1.97 0.91
N VAL A 238 -26.67 3.22 0.49
CA VAL A 238 -25.65 4.10 -0.12
C VAL A 238 -24.99 4.96 0.96
N CYS A 239 -24.10 4.34 1.74
CA CYS A 239 -23.30 5.06 2.73
C CYS A 239 -21.88 4.52 2.83
N SER A 240 -21.05 5.29 3.54
CA SER A 240 -19.71 4.88 3.90
C SER A 240 -19.44 5.00 5.39
N SER A 241 -18.54 4.15 5.89
CA SER A 241 -18.00 4.25 7.24
C SER A 241 -16.51 4.55 7.22
N SER A 242 -16.03 5.33 8.17
CA SER A 242 -14.58 5.53 8.37
C SER A 242 -14.11 4.89 9.67
N VAL A 243 -13.00 4.15 9.60
CA VAL A 243 -12.34 3.54 10.75
C VAL A 243 -10.83 3.77 10.69
N ASP A 244 -10.26 4.04 11.85
CA ASP A 244 -8.83 4.10 12.09
C ASP A 244 -8.24 2.67 12.05
N GLU A 245 -7.15 2.47 11.31
CA GLU A 245 -6.48 1.18 11.13
C GLU A 245 -6.06 0.47 12.45
N SER A 246 -5.85 1.19 13.54
CA SER A 246 -5.53 0.61 14.86
C SER A 246 -6.72 -0.18 15.42
N LYS A 247 -7.94 0.12 14.95
CA LYS A 247 -9.18 -0.56 15.34
C LYS A 247 -9.51 -1.77 14.45
N ILE A 248 -8.80 -2.00 13.34
CA ILE A 248 -9.05 -3.15 12.45
C ILE A 248 -9.00 -4.47 13.21
N ASN A 249 -8.02 -4.65 14.10
CA ASN A 249 -7.87 -5.91 14.83
C ASN A 249 -9.05 -6.22 15.75
N LYS A 250 -9.81 -5.18 16.15
CA LYS A 250 -11.05 -5.36 16.92
C LYS A 250 -12.19 -5.82 16.02
N ILE A 251 -12.26 -5.29 14.80
CA ILE A 251 -13.24 -5.74 13.79
C ILE A 251 -13.00 -7.21 13.43
N SER A 252 -11.74 -7.58 13.25
CA SER A 252 -11.32 -8.93 12.88
C SER A 252 -11.28 -9.93 14.04
N GLY A 253 -12.04 -9.74 15.13
CA GLY A 253 -12.01 -10.64 16.30
C GLY A 253 -12.17 -12.13 15.95
N GLY A 254 -12.89 -12.45 14.87
CA GLY A 254 -13.03 -13.80 14.30
C GLY A 254 -11.79 -14.35 13.58
N LEU A 255 -10.89 -13.52 13.04
CA LEU A 255 -9.65 -13.97 12.39
C LEU A 255 -8.63 -14.57 13.38
N SER A 256 -8.80 -14.33 14.69
CA SER A 256 -8.00 -15.03 15.71
C SER A 256 -8.25 -16.53 15.73
N ARG A 257 -9.45 -17.03 15.39
CA ARG A 257 -9.72 -18.47 15.26
C ARG A 257 -8.91 -19.11 14.12
N MET A 258 -8.68 -18.37 13.03
CA MET A 258 -7.86 -18.79 11.89
C MET A 258 -6.37 -18.85 12.23
N ALA A 259 -5.87 -17.91 13.05
CA ALA A 259 -4.50 -17.98 13.58
C ALA A 259 -4.31 -19.21 14.50
N THR A 260 -5.32 -19.56 15.30
CA THR A 260 -5.32 -20.78 16.13
C THR A 260 -5.36 -22.06 15.29
N MET A 261 -6.16 -22.09 14.21
CA MET A 261 -6.21 -23.21 13.26
C MET A 261 -4.87 -23.37 12.52
N MET A 262 -4.22 -22.28 12.13
CA MET A 262 -2.89 -22.27 11.52
C MET A 262 -1.79 -22.77 12.47
N ALA A 263 -1.86 -22.40 13.76
CA ALA A 263 -0.94 -22.92 14.77
C ALA A 263 -1.09 -24.43 14.99
N ALA A 264 -2.27 -24.99 14.69
CA ALA A 264 -2.52 -26.43 14.74
C ALA A 264 -2.07 -27.17 13.46
N MET A 265 -1.91 -26.47 12.33
CA MET A 265 -1.55 -27.07 11.03
C MET A 265 -0.08 -26.82 10.59
N GLY A 266 0.65 -25.90 11.24
CA GLY A 266 2.03 -25.55 10.87
C GLY A 266 3.07 -25.92 11.93
N GLY A 267 3.88 -26.93 11.63
CA GLY A 267 5.06 -27.30 12.40
C GLY A 267 6.07 -26.15 12.51
N ARG A 268 6.69 -26.03 13.68
CA ARG A 268 7.70 -25.03 14.02
C ARG A 268 8.81 -25.01 12.97
N ASN A 269 9.06 -23.86 12.36
CA ASN A 269 10.35 -23.56 11.76
C ASN A 269 10.96 -22.31 12.41
N SER A 270 12.03 -22.59 13.16
CA SER A 270 13.12 -21.74 13.64
C SER A 270 13.10 -20.27 13.19
N MET A 271 12.70 -19.38 14.09
CA MET A 271 13.13 -17.98 14.03
C MET A 271 14.53 -17.87 14.64
N ASP A 272 15.43 -17.33 13.82
CA ASP A 272 16.76 -16.86 14.17
C ASP A 272 16.69 -15.91 15.37
N ARG A 273 17.34 -16.30 16.48
CA ARG A 273 17.52 -15.46 17.65
C ARG A 273 18.83 -14.71 17.47
N ASN A 274 18.76 -13.45 17.06
CA ASN A 274 19.85 -12.53 17.32
C ASN A 274 19.30 -11.13 17.61
N ALA A 275 18.88 -10.93 18.85
CA ALA A 275 18.78 -9.60 19.45
C ALA A 275 19.89 -9.53 20.50
N GLY A 276 20.86 -8.66 20.20
CA GLY A 276 22.09 -8.46 20.97
C GLY A 276 21.83 -8.19 22.44
N ASN A 277 22.58 -8.93 23.25
CA ASN A 277 22.76 -8.73 24.68
C ASN A 277 23.62 -7.47 24.89
N VAL A 278 23.01 -6.36 25.30
CA VAL A 278 23.76 -5.25 25.90
C VAL A 278 23.33 -5.17 27.36
N GLY A 279 24.22 -5.67 28.22
CA GLY A 279 24.05 -5.65 29.66
C GLY A 279 24.01 -4.24 30.21
N ASN A 280 23.24 -4.05 31.28
CA ASN A 280 23.69 -3.14 32.31
C ASN A 280 23.38 -3.68 33.70
N ARG A 281 24.34 -3.42 34.58
CA ARG A 281 24.58 -4.11 35.84
C ARG A 281 23.57 -3.75 36.91
N SER A 282 23.36 -4.73 37.77
CA SER A 282 22.84 -4.69 39.13
C SER A 282 23.24 -3.45 39.96
N SER A 283 22.30 -2.89 40.70
CA SER A 283 22.54 -2.44 42.08
C SER A 283 21.28 -2.53 42.95
N MET A 284 21.46 -3.20 44.07
CA MET A 284 20.58 -3.42 45.23
C MET A 284 19.83 -2.18 45.75
N GLY A 285 18.67 -2.40 46.37
CA GLY A 285 18.07 -1.34 47.21
C GLY A 285 16.68 -1.59 47.80
N ARG A 286 16.51 -2.65 48.61
CA ARG A 286 15.54 -2.87 49.71
C ARG A 286 14.36 -1.89 49.94
N LYS A 287 13.17 -2.50 50.15
CA LYS A 287 12.21 -2.41 51.31
C LYS A 287 10.77 -2.37 50.78
N SER A 288 9.72 -2.95 51.37
CA SER A 288 9.47 -3.96 52.40
C SER A 288 7.93 -4.06 52.49
N LYS A 289 7.38 -5.30 52.57
CA LYS A 289 6.17 -5.78 53.32
C LYS A 289 4.86 -4.96 53.17
N SER A 290 3.65 -5.52 53.08
CA SER A 290 2.99 -6.73 53.62
C SER A 290 1.69 -6.93 52.78
N ASP A 291 0.85 -7.95 52.84
CA ASP A 291 0.57 -8.99 53.83
C ASP A 291 -0.28 -10.09 53.13
N ARG A 292 0.02 -11.35 53.48
CA ARG A 292 -0.86 -12.52 53.70
C ARG A 292 -2.00 -12.86 52.71
N GLY A 293 -1.94 -14.10 52.21
CA GLY A 293 -3.08 -14.88 51.73
C GLY A 293 -2.62 -16.23 51.17
N ASP A 294 -2.48 -17.22 52.06
CA ASP A 294 -2.07 -18.61 51.78
C ASP A 294 -3.32 -19.50 51.57
N ARG A 295 -3.17 -20.54 50.72
CA ARG A 295 -4.01 -21.75 50.55
C ARG A 295 -5.40 -21.63 49.90
N ASP A 296 -5.92 -22.59 49.13
CA ASP A 296 -5.43 -23.82 48.50
C ASP A 296 -6.55 -24.31 47.56
N SER A 297 -6.17 -25.06 46.52
CA SER A 297 -6.91 -26.12 45.80
C SER A 297 -8.43 -26.06 45.56
N GLY A 298 -8.82 -26.24 44.30
CA GLY A 298 -10.13 -26.81 43.94
C GLY A 298 -10.56 -26.50 42.52
N GLY A 299 -10.21 -27.37 41.57
CA GLY A 299 -10.68 -27.25 40.20
C GLY A 299 -12.17 -27.58 40.07
N ALA A 300 -12.87 -26.84 39.21
CA ALA A 300 -13.98 -27.36 38.41
C ALA A 300 -14.26 -26.40 37.25
N ARG A 301 -14.66 -27.04 36.15
CA ARG A 301 -15.19 -26.52 34.89
C ARG A 301 -16.15 -25.34 35.09
N ASP A 302 -16.09 -24.35 34.20
CA ASP A 302 -17.26 -23.53 33.90
C ASP A 302 -17.44 -23.40 32.39
N SER A 303 -18.46 -24.10 31.93
CA SER A 303 -19.20 -23.84 30.71
C SER A 303 -20.32 -22.85 31.03
N ASP A 304 -20.35 -21.79 30.24
CA ASP A 304 -21.55 -21.09 29.77
C ASP A 304 -22.26 -20.06 30.68
N THR A 305 -22.86 -19.09 29.97
CA THR A 305 -23.89 -18.11 30.34
C THR A 305 -23.47 -16.70 30.80
N GLY A 306 -23.66 -15.76 29.87
CA GLY A 306 -24.79 -14.84 29.99
C GLY A 306 -24.67 -13.66 30.97
N GLU A 307 -24.54 -12.48 30.38
CA GLU A 307 -25.36 -11.32 30.78
C GLU A 307 -25.07 -10.65 32.14
N LYS A 308 -24.33 -9.53 32.08
CA LYS A 308 -24.60 -8.24 32.79
C LYS A 308 -23.33 -7.39 32.87
N ARG A 309 -22.97 -6.73 31.76
CA ARG A 309 -22.16 -5.50 31.79
C ARG A 309 -22.60 -4.57 30.66
N SER A 310 -23.81 -4.02 30.77
CA SER A 310 -24.27 -2.92 29.92
C SER A 310 -24.84 -1.79 30.79
N ALA A 311 -23.94 -0.92 31.24
CA ALA A 311 -24.27 0.38 31.81
C ALA A 311 -23.17 1.44 31.55
N SER A 312 -22.36 1.24 30.51
CA SER A 312 -21.57 2.29 29.86
C SER A 312 -21.49 1.95 28.37
N GLY A 313 -21.77 2.90 27.49
CA GLY A 313 -21.91 2.68 26.04
C GLY A 313 -20.62 2.24 25.34
N HIS A 314 -20.19 1.01 25.55
CA HIS A 314 -19.15 0.36 24.78
C HIS A 314 -19.72 -0.02 23.41
N HIS A 315 -19.33 0.72 22.37
CA HIS A 315 -19.55 0.28 20.99
C HIS A 315 -18.89 -1.10 20.82
N ILE A 316 -19.67 -2.10 20.43
CA ILE A 316 -19.16 -3.44 20.12
C ILE A 316 -18.52 -3.36 18.73
N TYR A 317 -17.19 -3.31 18.68
CA TYR A 317 -16.45 -3.23 17.42
C TYR A 317 -16.24 -4.60 16.76
N HIS A 318 -16.53 -5.69 17.46
CA HIS A 318 -16.28 -7.05 17.00
C HIS A 318 -17.39 -7.50 16.04
N ALA A 319 -17.00 -8.09 14.91
CA ALA A 319 -17.88 -8.89 14.09
C ALA A 319 -18.00 -10.29 14.71
N ASP A 320 -19.17 -10.91 14.60
CA ASP A 320 -19.38 -12.30 15.00
C ASP A 320 -18.65 -13.26 14.06
N SER A 321 -18.51 -12.88 12.78
CA SER A 321 -17.77 -13.65 11.76
C SER A 321 -17.18 -12.76 10.67
N LEU A 322 -16.22 -13.30 9.91
CA LEU A 322 -15.71 -12.65 8.70
C LEU A 322 -16.81 -12.43 7.65
N GLN A 323 -17.79 -13.33 7.63
CA GLN A 323 -18.95 -13.26 6.76
C GLN A 323 -19.85 -12.05 7.08
N GLU A 324 -20.01 -11.68 8.34
CA GLU A 324 -20.72 -10.44 8.73
C GLU A 324 -20.01 -9.20 8.14
N VAL A 325 -18.68 -9.19 8.14
CA VAL A 325 -17.89 -8.10 7.55
C VAL A 325 -18.07 -8.03 6.03
N TYR A 326 -18.07 -9.17 5.34
CA TYR A 326 -18.36 -9.21 3.89
C TYR A 326 -19.81 -8.81 3.60
N MET A 327 -20.76 -9.22 4.44
CA MET A 327 -22.15 -8.80 4.31
C MET A 327 -22.35 -7.30 4.43
N TYR A 328 -21.54 -6.65 5.27
CA TYR A 328 -21.51 -5.20 5.40
C TYR A 328 -20.81 -4.54 4.19
N THR A 329 -19.60 -5.00 3.83
CA THR A 329 -18.78 -4.34 2.80
C THR A 329 -19.25 -4.61 1.35
N GLN A 330 -20.09 -5.62 1.11
CA GLN A 330 -20.81 -5.75 -0.16
C GLN A 330 -21.87 -4.63 -0.33
N LYS A 331 -22.49 -4.20 0.79
CA LYS A 331 -23.60 -3.23 0.77
C LYS A 331 -23.12 -1.79 0.95
N HIS A 332 -22.05 -1.57 1.70
CA HIS A 332 -21.57 -0.24 2.08
C HIS A 332 -20.08 -0.07 1.78
N LEU A 333 -19.65 1.19 1.58
CA LEU A 333 -18.23 1.49 1.46
C LEU A 333 -17.59 1.54 2.86
N MET A 334 -16.52 0.78 3.06
CA MET A 334 -15.72 0.90 4.27
C MET A 334 -14.39 1.59 3.94
N ARG A 335 -14.14 2.72 4.62
CA ARG A 335 -12.88 3.45 4.59
C ARG A 335 -12.03 3.10 5.79
N VAL A 336 -10.78 2.74 5.53
CA VAL A 336 -9.70 2.63 6.53
C VAL A 336 -8.68 3.73 6.24
N TYR A 337 -8.19 4.40 7.29
CA TYR A 337 -7.18 5.43 7.18
C TYR A 337 -6.06 5.26 8.24
N PRO A 338 -4.86 5.82 8.00
CA PRO A 338 -3.75 5.75 8.96
C PRO A 338 -4.10 6.39 10.31
N ALA A 339 -3.62 5.81 11.42
CA ALA A 339 -3.87 6.38 12.73
C ALA A 339 -3.17 7.71 12.92
N GLY A 340 -3.79 8.55 13.75
CA GLY A 340 -3.26 9.87 14.10
C GLY A 340 -1.89 9.86 14.77
N TRP A 341 -1.35 8.73 15.25
CA TRP A 341 0.02 8.67 15.79
C TRP A 341 1.10 8.54 14.70
N ARG A 342 0.72 8.35 13.43
CA ARG A 342 1.62 8.27 12.28
C ARG A 342 1.99 9.67 11.78
N MET A 343 2.61 10.46 12.67
CA MET A 343 2.93 11.87 12.43
C MET A 343 3.90 12.09 11.27
N GLU A 344 4.75 11.09 10.98
CA GLU A 344 5.72 11.09 9.87
C GLU A 344 5.11 10.60 8.54
N SER A 345 3.78 10.52 8.43
CA SER A 345 3.06 10.07 7.23
C SER A 345 3.31 8.60 6.81
N GLY A 346 3.95 7.77 7.62
CA GLY A 346 4.17 6.35 7.28
C GLY A 346 2.87 5.54 7.19
N ASN A 347 2.77 4.60 6.24
CA ASN A 347 1.56 3.82 6.00
C ASN A 347 1.46 2.54 6.83
N TYR A 348 0.23 2.06 6.97
CA TYR A 348 -0.06 0.71 7.47
C TYR A 348 -0.04 -0.30 6.31
N ASP A 349 -0.08 -1.59 6.63
CA ASP A 349 -0.22 -2.64 5.62
C ASP A 349 -1.65 -2.68 5.07
N PRO A 350 -1.88 -2.29 3.80
CA PRO A 350 -3.24 -2.13 3.25
C PRO A 350 -3.99 -3.46 3.16
N MET A 351 -3.28 -4.58 3.09
CA MET A 351 -3.86 -5.93 3.11
C MET A 351 -4.72 -6.18 4.36
N ARG A 352 -4.38 -5.58 5.51
CA ARG A 352 -5.18 -5.72 6.74
C ARG A 352 -6.62 -5.21 6.57
N ALA A 353 -6.83 -4.26 5.65
CA ALA A 353 -8.13 -3.70 5.33
C ALA A 353 -8.79 -4.42 4.14
N TRP A 354 -8.05 -4.67 3.05
CA TRP A 354 -8.61 -5.33 1.86
C TRP A 354 -9.10 -6.76 2.13
N ARG A 355 -8.42 -7.52 3.00
CA ARG A 355 -8.86 -8.86 3.43
C ARG A 355 -10.22 -8.85 4.14
N LEU A 356 -10.63 -7.70 4.68
CA LEU A 356 -11.96 -7.48 5.29
C LEU A 356 -12.98 -6.93 4.28
N GLY A 357 -12.62 -6.80 3.00
CA GLY A 357 -13.49 -6.23 1.98
C GLY A 357 -13.57 -4.71 2.02
N ALA A 358 -12.71 -4.01 2.78
CA ALA A 358 -12.74 -2.55 2.82
C ALA A 358 -12.45 -1.92 1.44
N SER A 359 -13.36 -1.09 0.95
CA SER A 359 -13.29 -0.53 -0.41
C SER A 359 -12.32 0.65 -0.53
N ILE A 360 -12.24 1.51 0.50
CA ILE A 360 -11.42 2.74 0.49
C ILE A 360 -10.29 2.57 1.49
N VAL A 361 -9.15 2.04 1.05
CA VAL A 361 -7.97 1.86 1.89
C VAL A 361 -7.04 3.03 1.64
N ALA A 362 -7.23 4.10 2.41
CA ALA A 362 -6.56 5.37 2.21
C ALA A 362 -5.11 5.30 2.74
N LEU A 363 -4.17 5.78 1.92
CA LEU A 363 -2.73 5.81 2.22
C LEU A 363 -2.17 7.22 2.00
N ASN A 364 -1.09 7.54 2.69
CA ASN A 364 -0.28 8.74 2.47
C ASN A 364 0.62 8.52 1.24
N TRP A 365 0.28 9.15 0.12
CA TRP A 365 0.96 8.97 -1.18
C TRP A 365 2.27 9.77 -1.31
N GLN A 366 2.46 10.78 -0.47
CA GLN A 366 3.64 11.62 -0.47
C GLN A 366 4.90 10.93 0.09
N GLY A 367 4.72 9.75 0.72
CA GLY A 367 5.83 8.89 1.13
C GLY A 367 5.98 7.69 0.19
N SER A 368 7.18 7.11 0.17
CA SER A 368 7.45 5.84 -0.50
C SER A 368 7.74 4.76 0.51
N ASP A 369 6.78 3.88 0.71
CA ASP A 369 6.93 2.75 1.63
C ASP A 369 6.22 1.52 1.09
N LYS A 370 6.34 0.41 1.83
CA LYS A 370 5.69 -0.85 1.47
C LYS A 370 4.18 -0.73 1.29
N GLY A 371 3.50 0.20 1.96
CA GLY A 371 2.07 0.41 1.79
C GLY A 371 1.76 0.88 0.37
N ILE A 372 2.47 1.92 -0.08
CA ILE A 372 2.37 2.42 -1.46
C ILE A 372 2.81 1.38 -2.48
N TRP A 373 3.92 0.65 -2.24
CA TRP A 373 4.37 -0.39 -3.17
C TRP A 373 3.36 -1.52 -3.33
N THR A 374 2.67 -1.88 -2.24
CA THR A 374 1.59 -2.88 -2.27
C THR A 374 0.37 -2.33 -3.02
N ASN A 375 0.01 -1.06 -2.80
CA ASN A 375 -1.09 -0.39 -3.49
C ASN A 375 -0.87 -0.29 -4.99
N GLU A 376 0.32 0.13 -5.42
CA GLU A 376 0.67 0.18 -6.84
C GLU A 376 0.65 -1.21 -7.49
N GLY A 377 1.14 -2.24 -6.79
CA GLY A 377 1.06 -3.61 -7.27
C GLY A 377 -0.39 -4.09 -7.42
N MET A 378 -1.24 -3.83 -6.43
CA MET A 378 -2.66 -4.18 -6.44
C MET A 378 -3.36 -3.50 -7.62
N PHE A 379 -3.25 -2.18 -7.73
CA PHE A 379 -3.95 -1.33 -8.71
C PHE A 379 -3.34 -1.28 -10.11
N ARG A 380 -2.30 -2.07 -10.39
CA ARG A 380 -1.90 -2.41 -11.77
C ARG A 380 -2.87 -3.36 -12.47
N GLN A 381 -3.79 -3.99 -11.72
CA GLN A 381 -4.87 -4.78 -12.29
C GLN A 381 -5.86 -3.91 -13.08
N ASN A 382 -6.66 -4.56 -13.91
CA ASN A 382 -7.84 -3.97 -14.56
C ASN A 382 -7.51 -2.67 -15.31
N GLY A 383 -6.47 -2.71 -16.15
CA GLY A 383 -6.02 -1.57 -16.95
C GLY A 383 -5.42 -0.41 -16.15
N GLY A 384 -5.08 -0.61 -14.88
CA GLY A 384 -4.59 0.48 -14.03
C GLY A 384 -5.68 1.49 -13.66
N CYS A 385 -6.95 1.17 -13.87
CA CYS A 385 -8.03 2.17 -13.85
C CYS A 385 -8.42 2.67 -12.45
N GLY A 386 -7.81 2.11 -11.39
CA GLY A 386 -8.03 2.49 -9.99
C GLY A 386 -9.23 1.82 -9.32
N TYR A 387 -9.94 0.94 -10.02
CA TYR A 387 -11.05 0.13 -9.52
C TYR A 387 -10.77 -1.35 -9.77
N ILE A 388 -10.84 -2.17 -8.73
CA ILE A 388 -10.69 -3.63 -8.83
C ILE A 388 -11.92 -4.27 -8.21
N ARG A 389 -12.65 -5.05 -8.98
CA ARG A 389 -13.78 -5.84 -8.46
C ARG A 389 -13.29 -6.77 -7.35
N LYS A 390 -14.00 -6.77 -6.22
CA LYS A 390 -13.69 -7.69 -5.11
C LYS A 390 -13.89 -9.14 -5.57
N PRO A 391 -13.13 -10.10 -5.00
CA PRO A 391 -13.32 -11.51 -5.28
C PRO A 391 -14.76 -11.96 -5.05
N GLN A 392 -15.23 -12.92 -5.86
CA GLN A 392 -16.63 -13.35 -5.83
C GLN A 392 -17.05 -13.85 -4.45
N TRP A 393 -16.17 -14.53 -3.72
CA TRP A 393 -16.42 -15.02 -2.36
C TRP A 393 -16.51 -13.93 -1.28
N MET A 394 -16.14 -12.68 -1.59
CA MET A 394 -16.47 -11.52 -0.73
C MET A 394 -17.83 -10.90 -1.05
N LEU A 395 -18.40 -11.22 -2.22
CA LEU A 395 -19.62 -10.62 -2.77
C LEU A 395 -20.83 -11.57 -2.69
N GLU A 396 -20.60 -12.86 -2.87
CA GLU A 396 -21.54 -13.92 -2.57
C GLU A 396 -21.18 -14.39 -1.17
N GLY A 397 -22.07 -14.18 -0.21
CA GLY A 397 -21.83 -14.72 1.13
C GLY A 397 -21.53 -16.20 1.01
N ALA A 398 -20.40 -16.65 1.57
CA ALA A 398 -20.04 -18.06 1.55
C ALA A 398 -21.27 -18.85 2.01
N ALA A 399 -21.61 -19.91 1.26
CA ALA A 399 -22.74 -20.78 1.58
C ALA A 399 -22.73 -21.05 3.09
N GLU A 400 -23.89 -20.89 3.74
CA GLU A 400 -24.10 -20.95 5.19
C GLU A 400 -23.21 -22.00 5.86
N ASN A 401 -21.99 -21.61 6.29
CA ASN A 401 -21.04 -22.30 7.19
C ASN A 401 -19.63 -21.68 7.06
N GLU A 402 -19.40 -20.64 7.87
CA GLU A 402 -18.18 -20.02 8.43
C GLU A 402 -16.79 -19.99 7.73
N ASP A 403 -16.49 -20.66 6.61
CA ASP A 403 -15.13 -20.74 6.08
C ASP A 403 -14.87 -19.90 4.82
N LEU A 404 -13.64 -19.39 4.70
CA LEU A 404 -13.11 -18.92 3.42
C LEU A 404 -13.17 -20.04 2.38
N PRO A 405 -13.22 -19.73 1.07
CA PRO A 405 -13.06 -20.76 0.06
C PRO A 405 -11.75 -21.52 0.28
N SER A 406 -11.74 -22.82 0.01
CA SER A 406 -10.51 -23.62 0.02
C SER A 406 -10.14 -24.01 -1.42
N PRO A 407 -9.62 -23.06 -2.22
CA PRO A 407 -9.18 -23.38 -3.58
C PRO A 407 -7.93 -24.27 -3.52
N PRO A 408 -7.66 -25.09 -4.56
CA PRO A 408 -6.41 -25.83 -4.63
C PRO A 408 -5.23 -24.84 -4.67
N ALA A 409 -4.25 -25.05 -3.80
CA ALA A 409 -3.05 -24.23 -3.76
C ALA A 409 -2.30 -24.32 -5.10
N ARG A 410 -2.00 -23.16 -5.67
CA ARG A 410 -1.09 -23.01 -6.81
C ARG A 410 0.29 -22.64 -6.27
N HIS A 411 1.34 -23.00 -6.99
CA HIS A 411 2.69 -22.63 -6.61
C HIS A 411 3.25 -21.65 -7.64
N LEU A 412 3.56 -20.43 -7.21
CA LEU A 412 4.29 -19.49 -8.05
C LEU A 412 5.79 -19.72 -7.86
N ALA A 413 6.46 -20.16 -8.91
CA ALA A 413 7.91 -20.19 -8.98
C ALA A 413 8.40 -18.81 -9.44
N VAL A 414 9.16 -18.14 -8.58
CA VAL A 414 9.82 -16.87 -8.88
C VAL A 414 11.32 -17.11 -8.93
N HIS A 415 11.86 -17.05 -10.14
CA HIS A 415 13.28 -17.15 -10.39
C HIS A 415 13.90 -15.75 -10.43
N VAL A 416 14.96 -15.52 -9.67
CA VAL A 416 15.76 -14.28 -9.74
C VAL A 416 17.09 -14.64 -10.41
N TYR A 417 17.40 -13.97 -11.53
CA TYR A 417 18.60 -14.21 -12.37
C TYR A 417 19.73 -13.20 -12.11
N SER A 418 19.39 -11.91 -12.06
CA SER A 418 20.37 -10.85 -11.86
C SER A 418 19.68 -9.52 -11.61
N ALA A 419 20.38 -8.58 -10.97
CA ALA A 419 19.92 -7.22 -10.79
C ALA A 419 21.07 -6.23 -10.96
N CYS A 420 20.74 -5.00 -11.35
CA CYS A 420 21.69 -3.91 -11.41
C CYS A 420 21.04 -2.65 -10.85
N TYR A 421 21.75 -1.96 -9.98
CA TYR A 421 21.37 -0.65 -9.48
C TYR A 421 22.59 0.28 -9.55
N PRO A 422 22.76 1.01 -10.66
CA PRO A 422 23.96 1.82 -10.86
C PRO A 422 24.06 2.97 -9.86
N GLN A 423 25.21 3.08 -9.21
CA GLN A 423 25.60 4.24 -8.41
C GLN A 423 26.53 5.13 -9.25
N GLY A 424 26.54 6.44 -8.99
CA GLY A 424 27.24 7.44 -9.81
C GLY A 424 28.73 7.14 -10.09
N ARG A 425 29.30 7.87 -11.06
CA ARG A 425 30.65 7.63 -11.66
C ARG A 425 31.86 7.73 -10.72
N SER A 426 31.68 7.91 -9.41
CA SER A 426 32.80 8.05 -8.48
C SER A 426 33.33 6.67 -8.06
N CYS A 427 34.45 6.26 -8.64
CA CYS A 427 35.18 5.03 -8.27
C CYS A 427 35.81 5.05 -6.85
N MET A 428 35.64 6.14 -6.10
CA MET A 428 36.28 6.33 -4.78
C MET A 428 35.39 5.95 -3.60
N CYS A 429 34.11 5.63 -3.82
CA CYS A 429 33.20 5.13 -2.78
C CYS A 429 33.03 3.60 -2.88
N ALA A 430 32.91 2.94 -1.73
CA ALA A 430 32.37 1.59 -1.63
C ALA A 430 31.00 1.56 -2.33
N LYS A 431 30.69 0.43 -2.97
CA LYS A 431 29.44 0.30 -3.71
C LYS A 431 28.44 -0.49 -2.87
N ASP A 432 27.15 -0.23 -3.05
CA ASP A 432 26.10 -1.00 -2.36
C ASP A 432 26.28 -2.53 -2.52
N ASP A 433 26.06 -3.24 -1.42
CA ASP A 433 26.07 -4.69 -1.26
C ASP A 433 24.72 -5.26 -1.72
N LEU A 434 24.53 -5.32 -3.04
CA LEU A 434 23.21 -5.53 -3.62
C LEU A 434 22.60 -6.88 -3.27
N LEU A 435 21.35 -6.87 -2.78
CA LEU A 435 20.49 -8.05 -2.67
C LEU A 435 19.07 -7.79 -3.18
N VAL A 436 18.36 -8.88 -3.48
CA VAL A 436 16.94 -8.83 -3.86
C VAL A 436 16.11 -9.55 -2.79
N GLN A 437 15.11 -8.84 -2.30
CA GLN A 437 14.03 -9.40 -1.48
C GLN A 437 12.81 -9.63 -2.35
N VAL A 438 12.21 -10.81 -2.25
CA VAL A 438 10.97 -11.18 -2.94
C VAL A 438 9.90 -11.48 -1.89
N GLU A 439 8.77 -10.80 -1.94
CA GLU A 439 7.70 -10.89 -0.94
C GLU A 439 6.34 -11.02 -1.62
N VAL A 440 5.54 -12.01 -1.23
CA VAL A 440 4.12 -12.08 -1.56
C VAL A 440 3.32 -11.56 -0.36
N LYS A 441 2.46 -10.59 -0.62
CA LYS A 441 1.46 -10.10 0.32
C LYS A 441 0.07 -10.44 -0.23
N GLY A 442 -0.73 -11.21 0.50
CA GLY A 442 -2.05 -11.65 0.01
C GLY A 442 -3.00 -11.85 1.16
N MET A 443 -3.63 -13.01 1.29
CA MET A 443 -4.24 -13.48 2.56
C MET A 443 -3.14 -13.92 3.55
N PRO A 444 -3.40 -14.08 4.86
CA PRO A 444 -2.37 -14.50 5.82
C PRO A 444 -1.64 -15.80 5.43
N MET A 445 -2.36 -16.76 4.84
CA MET A 445 -1.80 -18.02 4.34
C MET A 445 -0.87 -17.88 3.12
N ASP A 446 -1.03 -16.82 2.32
CA ASP A 446 -0.24 -16.59 1.12
C ASP A 446 1.02 -15.76 1.39
N ASN A 447 1.10 -15.16 2.59
CA ASN A 447 2.19 -14.27 2.96
C ASN A 447 3.50 -15.06 3.09
N ASN A 448 4.46 -14.77 2.22
CA ASN A 448 5.79 -15.34 2.31
C ASN A 448 6.84 -14.35 1.81
N LYS A 449 8.09 -14.49 2.28
CA LYS A 449 9.17 -13.57 1.98
C LYS A 449 10.51 -14.29 1.98
N PHE A 450 11.28 -14.04 0.92
CA PHE A 450 12.63 -14.55 0.77
C PHE A 450 13.61 -13.42 0.44
N LYS A 451 14.90 -13.71 0.63
CA LYS A 451 16.02 -12.87 0.19
C LYS A 451 17.05 -13.72 -0.56
N THR A 452 17.71 -13.11 -1.53
CA THR A 452 18.95 -13.64 -2.11
C THR A 452 20.10 -13.46 -1.13
N GLN A 453 21.25 -14.08 -1.44
CA GLN A 453 22.52 -13.62 -0.88
C GLN A 453 22.86 -12.25 -1.49
N TYR A 454 23.66 -11.45 -0.79
CA TYR A 454 24.19 -10.19 -1.31
C TYR A 454 25.54 -10.43 -2.02
N ILE A 455 25.92 -9.51 -2.90
CA ILE A 455 27.27 -9.46 -3.48
C ILE A 455 27.93 -8.17 -3.06
N GLN A 456 29.03 -8.31 -2.31
CA GLN A 456 29.75 -7.19 -1.73
C GLN A 456 30.32 -6.24 -2.80
N ASP A 457 30.20 -4.93 -2.56
CA ASP A 457 30.88 -3.85 -3.27
C ASP A 457 30.72 -3.86 -4.81
N SER A 458 29.55 -4.29 -5.29
CA SER A 458 29.35 -4.56 -6.72
C SER A 458 28.36 -3.64 -7.41
N GLY A 459 27.35 -3.12 -6.70
CA GLY A 459 26.17 -2.47 -7.30
C GLY A 459 25.39 -3.40 -8.25
N ARG A 460 25.62 -4.72 -8.14
CA ARG A 460 25.15 -5.78 -9.05
C ARG A 460 24.79 -7.01 -8.25
N LEU A 461 23.88 -7.79 -8.81
CA LEU A 461 23.55 -9.10 -8.29
C LEU A 461 23.56 -10.07 -9.45
N VAL A 462 24.33 -11.14 -9.32
CA VAL A 462 24.24 -12.32 -10.18
C VAL A 462 23.83 -13.46 -9.29
N VAL A 463 22.64 -14.00 -9.50
CA VAL A 463 22.07 -15.04 -8.66
C VAL A 463 21.20 -15.93 -9.52
N ASP A 464 21.28 -17.24 -9.37
CA ASP A 464 20.44 -18.17 -10.13
C ASP A 464 19.58 -18.94 -9.12
N LYS A 465 18.53 -18.29 -8.61
CA LYS A 465 17.76 -18.79 -7.46
C LYS A 465 16.26 -18.72 -7.68
N THR A 466 15.60 -19.87 -7.53
CA THR A 466 14.14 -20.00 -7.53
C THR A 466 13.59 -19.97 -6.10
N PHE A 467 12.52 -19.20 -5.92
CA PHE A 467 11.70 -19.19 -4.71
C PHE A 467 10.30 -19.70 -5.04
N MET A 468 9.77 -20.56 -4.18
CA MET A 468 8.43 -21.14 -4.35
C MET A 468 7.45 -20.48 -3.39
N PHE A 469 6.36 -19.97 -3.93
CA PHE A 469 5.28 -19.34 -3.18
C PHE A 469 3.98 -20.14 -3.32
N PRO A 470 3.58 -20.91 -2.30
CA PRO A 470 2.22 -21.45 -2.23
C PRO A 470 1.22 -20.29 -2.19
N THR A 471 0.20 -20.33 -3.03
CA THR A 471 -0.78 -19.25 -3.16
C THR A 471 -2.19 -19.83 -3.36
N LEU A 472 -3.07 -19.53 -2.42
CA LEU A 472 -4.47 -19.92 -2.41
C LEU A 472 -5.33 -18.82 -3.06
N PHE A 473 -5.11 -17.55 -2.72
CA PHE A 473 -5.94 -16.42 -3.18
C PHE A 473 -5.14 -15.40 -4.02
N PRO A 474 -4.65 -15.77 -5.21
CA PRO A 474 -3.88 -14.85 -6.05
C PRO A 474 -4.66 -13.59 -6.47
N GLU A 475 -6.00 -13.65 -6.49
CA GLU A 475 -6.88 -12.52 -6.78
C GLU A 475 -6.76 -11.35 -5.79
N LEU A 476 -6.23 -11.60 -4.58
CA LEU A 476 -5.96 -10.57 -3.56
C LEU A 476 -4.47 -10.42 -3.26
N ALA A 477 -3.58 -11.10 -3.99
CA ALA A 477 -2.16 -11.14 -3.69
C ALA A 477 -1.31 -10.27 -4.62
N VAL A 478 -0.25 -9.71 -4.06
CA VAL A 478 0.72 -8.83 -4.72
C VAL A 478 2.12 -9.38 -4.48
N LEU A 479 2.87 -9.58 -5.56
CA LEU A 479 4.29 -9.89 -5.57
C LEU A 479 5.09 -8.60 -5.56
N ILE A 480 6.04 -8.48 -4.64
CA ILE A 480 6.87 -7.29 -4.47
C ILE A 480 8.35 -7.71 -4.51
N PHE A 481 9.07 -7.14 -5.46
CA PHE A 481 10.52 -7.17 -5.52
C PHE A 481 11.07 -5.90 -4.89
N VAL A 482 12.06 -6.04 -4.00
CA VAL A 482 12.77 -4.91 -3.41
C VAL A 482 14.26 -5.14 -3.59
N VAL A 483 14.90 -4.24 -4.33
CA VAL A 483 16.36 -4.18 -4.45
C VAL A 483 16.90 -3.39 -3.28
N LYS A 484 17.92 -3.92 -2.62
CA LYS A 484 18.45 -3.34 -1.39
C LYS A 484 19.96 -3.29 -1.37
N ASP A 485 20.47 -2.36 -0.59
CA ASP A 485 21.83 -2.36 -0.07
C ASP A 485 21.87 -3.14 1.24
N HIS A 486 22.91 -3.95 1.45
CA HIS A 486 23.09 -4.68 2.70
C HIS A 486 24.01 -3.90 3.63
N ASP A 487 23.46 -3.49 4.77
CA ASP A 487 24.22 -2.84 5.83
C ASP A 487 24.27 -3.70 7.09
N VAL A 488 25.30 -3.49 7.91
CA VAL A 488 25.49 -4.20 9.19
C VAL A 488 24.29 -4.04 10.12
N ASP A 489 23.68 -2.85 10.13
CA ASP A 489 22.54 -2.56 11.00
C ASP A 489 21.21 -2.96 10.34
N LYS A 490 20.94 -2.45 9.13
CA LYS A 490 19.67 -2.64 8.45
C LYS A 490 19.79 -2.37 6.96
N ASP A 491 19.41 -3.37 6.16
CA ASP A 491 19.33 -3.19 4.70
C ASP A 491 18.46 -2.00 4.28
N ASP A 492 19.03 -1.12 3.48
CA ASP A 492 18.35 0.02 2.88
C ASP A 492 17.68 -0.34 1.56
N ALA A 493 16.42 0.10 1.38
CA ALA A 493 15.68 -0.16 0.16
C ALA A 493 16.06 0.86 -0.91
N LEU A 494 16.73 0.40 -1.97
CA LEU A 494 17.14 1.22 -3.11
C LEU A 494 15.99 1.47 -4.08
N GLY A 495 15.17 0.43 -4.30
CA GLY A 495 14.00 0.53 -5.17
C GLY A 495 13.15 -0.73 -5.16
N TYR A 496 12.04 -0.69 -5.88
CA TYR A 496 11.06 -1.77 -5.88
C TYR A 496 10.41 -1.99 -7.25
N PHE A 497 9.73 -3.12 -7.39
CA PHE A 497 8.75 -3.35 -8.44
C PHE A 497 7.66 -4.30 -7.93
N SER A 498 6.40 -3.99 -8.21
CA SER A 498 5.26 -4.76 -7.70
C SER A 498 4.37 -5.26 -8.84
N LEU A 499 3.86 -6.48 -8.71
CA LEU A 499 2.99 -7.14 -9.67
C LEU A 499 1.77 -7.78 -8.97
N PRO A 500 0.56 -7.63 -9.52
CA PRO A 500 -0.58 -8.37 -9.01
C PRO A 500 -0.50 -9.84 -9.43
N LEU A 501 -0.81 -10.77 -8.52
CA LEU A 501 -0.83 -12.19 -8.86
C LEU A 501 -2.05 -12.59 -9.69
N ALA A 502 -3.16 -11.86 -9.56
CA ALA A 502 -4.43 -12.12 -10.25
C ALA A 502 -4.28 -12.17 -11.79
N THR A 503 -3.44 -11.28 -12.33
CA THR A 503 -3.22 -11.11 -13.78
C THR A 503 -1.77 -11.38 -14.17
N LEU A 504 -1.04 -12.14 -13.32
CA LEU A 504 0.37 -12.44 -13.55
C LEU A 504 0.54 -13.35 -14.78
N SER A 505 1.29 -12.85 -15.77
CA SER A 505 1.64 -13.60 -16.99
C SER A 505 2.99 -14.30 -16.82
N PRO A 506 3.06 -15.64 -16.96
CA PRO A 506 4.33 -16.37 -16.93
C PRO A 506 5.31 -15.89 -18.00
N GLY A 507 6.60 -16.01 -17.73
CA GLY A 507 7.65 -15.59 -18.67
C GLY A 507 8.93 -15.15 -17.98
N LYS A 508 9.92 -14.75 -18.78
CA LYS A 508 11.16 -14.14 -18.29
C LYS A 508 11.15 -12.66 -18.61
N TYR A 509 11.44 -11.83 -17.62
CA TYR A 509 11.29 -10.38 -17.75
C TYR A 509 12.47 -9.62 -17.17
N LYS A 510 12.76 -8.48 -17.77
CA LYS A 510 13.63 -7.43 -17.25
C LYS A 510 12.75 -6.31 -16.69
N LEU A 511 12.62 -6.28 -15.38
CA LEU A 511 11.80 -5.32 -14.65
C LEU A 511 12.56 -4.01 -14.42
N PRO A 512 12.00 -2.84 -14.74
CA PRO A 512 12.59 -1.56 -14.38
C PRO A 512 12.39 -1.31 -12.88
N ILE A 513 13.47 -1.07 -12.14
CA ILE A 513 13.36 -0.81 -10.70
C ILE A 513 12.88 0.63 -10.49
N LEU A 514 11.83 0.80 -9.69
CA LEU A 514 11.28 2.11 -9.37
C LEU A 514 11.97 2.69 -8.14
N ASN A 515 12.28 3.99 -8.18
CA ASN A 515 12.82 4.76 -7.07
C ASN A 515 11.71 5.16 -6.07
N HIS A 516 12.07 5.96 -5.06
CA HIS A 516 11.12 6.44 -4.06
C HIS A 516 9.97 7.28 -4.66
N ASP A 517 10.20 8.04 -5.73
CA ASP A 517 9.14 8.77 -6.46
C ASP A 517 8.23 7.86 -7.30
N GLY A 518 8.51 6.55 -7.31
CA GLY A 518 7.79 5.58 -8.13
C GLY A 518 8.04 5.73 -9.62
N LYS A 519 9.18 6.34 -9.99
CA LYS A 519 9.68 6.47 -11.36
C LYS A 519 10.80 5.46 -11.61
N PRO A 520 11.00 4.99 -12.86
CA PRO A 520 12.13 4.12 -13.18
C PRO A 520 13.45 4.79 -12.78
N ALA A 521 14.23 4.12 -11.94
CA ALA A 521 15.58 4.53 -11.60
C ALA A 521 16.48 4.38 -12.84
N PRO A 522 17.30 5.40 -13.18
CA PRO A 522 18.12 5.36 -14.38
C PRO A 522 19.02 4.12 -14.43
N ASN A 523 18.90 3.35 -15.52
CA ASN A 523 19.68 2.14 -15.77
C ASN A 523 19.56 1.04 -14.69
N ALA A 524 18.60 1.12 -13.76
CA ALA A 524 18.38 0.11 -12.74
C ALA A 524 17.32 -0.92 -13.17
N TRP A 525 17.61 -2.20 -13.01
CA TRP A 525 16.76 -3.29 -13.49
C TRP A 525 16.96 -4.59 -12.70
N LEU A 526 15.98 -5.50 -12.82
CA LEU A 526 15.98 -6.83 -12.22
C LEU A 526 15.46 -7.85 -13.23
N LYS A 527 16.21 -8.93 -13.48
CA LYS A 527 15.82 -10.04 -14.36
C LYS A 527 15.20 -11.17 -13.55
N VAL A 528 13.99 -11.57 -13.93
CA VAL A 528 13.21 -12.61 -13.24
C VAL A 528 12.57 -13.58 -14.21
N GLY A 529 12.31 -14.80 -13.75
CA GLY A 529 11.42 -15.78 -14.37
C GLY A 529 10.21 -15.99 -13.48
N LEU A 530 9.03 -16.04 -14.08
CA LEU A 530 7.76 -16.22 -13.37
C LEU A 530 7.00 -17.40 -13.99
N GLU A 531 6.62 -18.38 -13.18
CA GLU A 531 5.90 -19.56 -13.65
C GLU A 531 4.90 -20.07 -12.61
N TRP A 532 3.67 -20.34 -13.06
CA TRP A 532 2.68 -21.03 -12.24
C TRP A 532 2.84 -22.54 -12.40
N GLN A 533 3.16 -23.21 -11.31
CA GLN A 533 3.20 -24.67 -11.23
C GLN A 533 1.90 -25.19 -10.61
N LYS A 534 1.33 -26.24 -11.21
CA LYS A 534 0.27 -27.00 -10.56
C LYS A 534 0.89 -27.66 -9.33
N GLY A 535 0.29 -27.46 -8.15
CA GLY A 535 0.66 -28.26 -6.98
C GLY A 535 0.52 -29.76 -7.32
N PRO A 536 1.25 -30.66 -6.63
CA PRO A 536 1.13 -32.08 -6.87
C PRO A 536 -0.36 -32.47 -6.83
N ALA A 537 -0.85 -33.06 -7.93
CA ALA A 537 -2.22 -33.50 -8.05
C ALA A 537 -2.43 -34.70 -7.12
N GLY A 538 -2.93 -34.45 -5.91
CA GLY A 538 -3.47 -35.47 -5.02
C GLY A 538 -2.46 -36.50 -4.50
N GLU A 539 -1.86 -36.22 -3.36
CA GLU A 539 -1.66 -37.23 -2.32
C GLU A 539 -2.12 -36.61 -0.99
N VAL A 540 -3.40 -36.81 -0.68
CA VAL A 540 -3.83 -36.89 0.72
C VAL A 540 -3.63 -38.35 1.12
N GLU A 541 -2.39 -38.83 1.13
CA GLU A 541 -2.05 -40.00 1.93
C GLU A 541 -1.60 -39.48 3.30
N GLY A 542 -2.34 -39.89 4.32
CA GLY A 542 -2.10 -39.45 5.68
C GLY A 542 -0.68 -39.76 6.13
N CYS A 543 0.08 -38.72 6.45
CA CYS A 543 1.16 -38.85 7.42
C CYS A 543 0.52 -39.08 8.80
N VAL A 544 0.07 -40.32 9.03
CA VAL A 544 -0.04 -40.86 10.38
C VAL A 544 1.39 -40.90 10.93
N PRO A 545 1.72 -40.21 12.02
CA PRO A 545 3.02 -40.36 12.63
C PRO A 545 3.17 -41.82 13.10
N ASN A 546 4.22 -42.49 12.62
CA ASN A 546 4.65 -43.79 13.12
C ASN A 546 4.63 -43.78 14.66
N PRO A 547 3.89 -44.67 15.33
CA PRO A 547 3.97 -44.78 16.78
C PRO A 547 5.37 -45.28 17.13
N VAL A 548 6.12 -44.43 17.82
CA VAL A 548 7.39 -44.79 18.45
C VAL A 548 7.10 -45.93 19.43
N ALA A 549 7.66 -47.11 19.16
CA ALA A 549 7.73 -48.19 20.12
C ALA A 549 8.67 -47.75 21.25
N ALA A 550 8.10 -47.57 22.44
CA ALA A 550 8.85 -47.37 23.68
C ALA A 550 9.30 -48.73 24.25
N PRO A 551 10.37 -48.73 25.05
CA PRO A 551 10.32 -49.31 26.39
C PRO A 551 9.97 -48.25 27.44
#